data_AF-A0AAV0BQH1-F1
#
_entry.id   AF-A0AAV0BQH1-F1
#
_cell.length_a   1.000
_cell.length_b   1.000
_cell.length_c   1.000
_cell.angle_alpha   90.00
_cell.angle_beta   90.00
_cell.angle_gamma   90.00
#
_symmetry.space_group_name_H-M   'P 1'
#
loop_
_entity.id
_entity.type
_entity.pdbx_description
1 polymer ?
#
loop_
_entity_poly.entity_id
_entity_poly.type
_entity_poly.pdbx_seq_one_letter_code
_entity_poly.pdbx_strand_id
1 'polypeptide(L)'
;MFHSFNIFATAVFASFCLLGLSTARLSAPRPAQDQMTCGFYTAANTSSATCNDQPNVVCTKGCTGTFVTATQCTPVNGPEGTTPSTQVCSIGFGRDTARAKACINEMGAFSCTGQTSGSATCNGCQTSIN
;
A
#
# COMPACT_ATOMS: atom_id res chain seq x y z
N MET A 1 -24.89 -63.48 -36.27
CA MET A 1 -23.67 -62.65 -36.25
C MET A 1 -23.88 -61.52 -37.23
N PHE A 2 -24.07 -60.31 -36.72
CA PHE A 2 -24.17 -59.08 -37.50
C PHE A 2 -22.79 -58.44 -37.55
N HIS A 3 -22.36 -57.94 -38.72
CA HIS A 3 -21.53 -56.73 -38.74
C HIS A 3 -21.80 -55.93 -40.01
N SER A 4 -22.21 -54.68 -39.77
CA SER A 4 -22.56 -53.66 -40.73
C SER A 4 -21.35 -52.84 -41.16
N PHE A 5 -21.48 -52.29 -42.36
CA PHE A 5 -20.58 -51.47 -43.17
C PHE A 5 -20.25 -50.07 -42.60
N ASN A 6 -19.08 -49.52 -42.97
CA ASN A 6 -18.84 -48.25 -43.72
C ASN A 6 -17.42 -47.71 -43.45
N ILE A 7 -16.49 -47.72 -44.41
CA ILE A 7 -16.23 -46.68 -45.45
C ILE A 7 -16.01 -45.29 -44.84
N PHE A 8 -14.75 -44.95 -44.57
CA PHE A 8 -14.29 -43.59 -44.24
C PHE A 8 -13.46 -43.05 -45.39
N ALA A 9 -13.98 -42.02 -46.07
CA ALA A 9 -13.26 -41.16 -47.00
C ALA A 9 -13.80 -39.73 -46.89
N THR A 10 -12.96 -38.76 -47.28
CA THR A 10 -13.13 -37.28 -47.31
C THR A 10 -12.65 -36.54 -46.06
N ALA A 11 -12.00 -35.39 -46.10
CA ALA A 11 -11.19 -34.67 -47.09
C ALA A 11 -10.56 -33.49 -46.32
N VAL A 12 -9.35 -33.10 -46.67
CA VAL A 12 -8.66 -31.90 -46.18
C VAL A 12 -9.36 -30.64 -46.69
N PHE A 13 -9.49 -29.56 -45.90
CA PHE A 13 -9.14 -28.15 -46.25
C PHE A 13 -9.72 -27.11 -45.26
N ALA A 14 -8.78 -26.35 -44.67
CA ALA A 14 -8.82 -24.93 -44.28
C ALA A 14 -10.07 -24.32 -43.58
N SER A 15 -9.87 -23.74 -42.39
CA SER A 15 -10.14 -22.31 -42.12
C SER A 15 -9.73 -21.91 -40.70
N PHE A 16 -8.70 -21.08 -40.61
CA PHE A 16 -8.26 -20.35 -39.43
C PHE A 16 -9.29 -19.27 -39.08
N CYS A 17 -9.97 -19.39 -37.94
CA CYS A 17 -10.68 -18.29 -37.29
C CYS A 17 -10.42 -18.33 -35.78
N LEU A 18 -9.15 -18.17 -35.39
CA LEU A 18 -8.80 -17.76 -34.03
C LEU A 18 -8.98 -16.23 -33.97
N LEU A 19 -10.22 -15.80 -33.75
CA LEU A 19 -10.50 -14.44 -33.31
C LEU A 19 -9.91 -14.32 -31.90
N GLY A 20 -8.67 -13.80 -31.85
CA GLY A 20 -8.02 -13.37 -30.63
C GLY A 20 -8.85 -12.25 -30.01
N LEU A 21 -9.71 -12.63 -29.06
CA LEU A 21 -10.43 -11.69 -28.22
C LEU A 21 -9.41 -11.11 -27.23
N SER A 22 -8.64 -10.14 -27.70
CA SER A 22 -7.78 -9.31 -26.86
C SER A 22 -8.68 -8.55 -25.90
N THR A 23 -8.88 -9.13 -24.71
CA THR A 23 -9.45 -8.45 -23.56
C THR A 23 -8.49 -7.34 -23.18
N ALA A 24 -8.68 -6.17 -23.77
CA ALA A 24 -8.15 -4.93 -23.21
C ALA A 24 -8.74 -4.83 -21.80
N ARG A 25 -7.95 -5.23 -20.81
CA ARG A 25 -8.21 -4.92 -19.41
C ARG A 25 -8.14 -3.40 -19.33
N LEU A 26 -9.25 -2.71 -19.54
CA LEU A 26 -9.37 -1.33 -19.08
C LEU A 26 -9.23 -1.41 -17.56
N SER A 27 -8.04 -1.10 -17.07
CA SER A 27 -7.82 -0.79 -15.67
C SER A 27 -8.66 0.44 -15.37
N ALA A 28 -9.88 0.24 -14.87
CA ALA A 28 -10.72 1.32 -14.41
C ALA A 28 -9.90 2.16 -13.40
N PRO A 29 -9.85 3.50 -13.54
CA PRO A 29 -9.22 4.34 -12.54
C PRO A 29 -9.83 3.99 -11.19
N ARG A 30 -9.00 3.55 -10.24
CA ARG A 30 -9.47 3.29 -8.88
C ARG A 30 -10.13 4.57 -8.38
N PRO A 31 -11.37 4.52 -7.85
CA PRO A 31 -12.04 5.72 -7.39
C PRO A 31 -11.11 6.42 -6.38
N ALA A 32 -10.85 7.71 -6.60
CA ALA A 32 -10.10 8.52 -5.67
C ALA A 32 -10.78 8.42 -4.31
N GLN A 33 -10.10 7.83 -3.33
CA GLN A 33 -10.61 7.73 -1.97
C GLN A 33 -10.23 9.04 -1.30
N ASP A 34 -11.12 10.04 -1.32
CA ASP A 34 -10.82 11.37 -0.72
C ASP A 34 -10.37 11.25 0.75
N GLN A 35 -10.74 10.17 1.44
CA GLN A 35 -10.24 9.86 2.79
C GLN A 35 -9.76 8.40 2.88
N MET A 36 -8.64 8.18 3.57
CA MET A 36 -8.06 6.87 3.83
C MET A 36 -7.61 6.71 5.28
N THR A 37 -7.84 5.54 5.86
CA THR A 37 -7.22 5.14 7.13
C THR A 37 -5.86 4.50 6.87
N CYS A 38 -4.83 5.05 7.50
CA CYS A 38 -3.43 4.79 7.20
C CYS A 38 -2.73 4.24 8.45
N GLY A 39 -2.31 2.98 8.38
CA GLY A 39 -1.46 2.35 9.37
C GLY A 39 0.02 2.68 9.17
N PHE A 40 0.39 3.12 7.96
CA PHE A 40 1.69 3.73 7.66
C PHE A 40 1.47 5.04 6.92
N TYR A 41 2.29 6.04 7.18
CA TYR A 41 2.17 7.35 6.55
C TYR A 41 3.47 8.14 6.70
N THR A 42 3.69 9.06 5.78
CA THR A 42 4.82 10.01 5.85
C THR A 42 4.32 11.41 5.57
N ALA A 43 5.05 12.41 6.10
CA ALA A 43 4.77 13.82 5.88
C ALA A 43 3.30 14.19 6.17
N ALA A 44 2.71 13.62 7.23
CA ALA A 44 1.29 13.73 7.56
C ALA A 44 0.78 15.18 7.63
N ASN A 45 1.62 16.12 8.04
CA ASN A 45 1.25 17.53 8.19
C ASN A 45 1.44 18.35 6.90
N THR A 46 1.61 17.70 5.74
CA THR A 46 1.90 18.36 4.46
C THR A 46 0.92 17.94 3.37
N SER A 47 0.94 18.66 2.24
CA SER A 47 0.20 18.31 1.03
C SER A 47 0.83 17.18 0.21
N SER A 48 1.95 16.61 0.69
CA SER A 48 2.63 15.47 0.09
C SER A 48 2.53 14.21 0.96
N ALA A 49 1.53 14.15 1.85
CA ALA A 49 1.38 13.02 2.75
C ALA A 49 1.15 11.72 1.97
N THR A 50 1.84 10.65 2.34
CA THR A 50 1.62 9.32 1.76
C THR A 50 0.86 8.43 2.73
N CYS A 51 0.16 7.43 2.21
CA CYS A 51 -0.67 6.52 3.00
C CYS A 51 -0.38 5.06 2.64
N ASN A 52 -0.20 4.21 3.65
CA ASN A 52 -0.02 2.77 3.56
C ASN A 52 1.05 2.32 2.56
N ASP A 53 2.12 3.11 2.41
CA ASP A 53 3.21 2.88 1.46
C ASP A 53 2.72 2.67 0.01
N GLN A 54 1.57 3.27 -0.35
CA GLN A 54 1.03 3.19 -1.70
C GLN A 54 1.82 4.15 -2.61
N PRO A 55 2.61 3.64 -3.58
CA PRO A 55 3.57 4.46 -4.32
C PRO A 55 2.93 5.54 -5.18
N ASN A 56 1.67 5.34 -5.58
CA ASN A 56 0.94 6.25 -6.44
C ASN A 56 -0.14 7.01 -5.67
N VAL A 57 -0.14 7.06 -4.34
CA VAL A 57 -1.18 7.77 -3.59
C VAL A 57 -0.58 8.92 -2.78
N VAL A 58 -1.10 10.12 -3.05
CA VAL A 58 -0.73 11.35 -2.33
C VAL A 58 -1.98 11.97 -1.75
N CYS A 59 -1.92 12.28 -0.45
CA CYS A 59 -2.98 12.91 0.33
C CYS A 59 -2.68 14.40 0.50
N THR A 60 -3.36 15.21 -0.30
CA THR A 60 -3.06 16.64 -0.45
C THR A 60 -3.54 17.50 0.70
N LYS A 61 -4.42 16.97 1.56
CA LYS A 61 -4.92 17.67 2.75
C LYS A 61 -4.26 17.15 4.05
N GLY A 62 -3.19 16.35 3.93
CA GLY A 62 -2.50 15.77 5.07
C GLY A 62 -3.33 14.70 5.80
N CYS A 63 -2.85 14.33 7.00
CA CYS A 63 -3.45 13.33 7.86
C CYS A 63 -3.76 13.90 9.24
N THR A 64 -4.88 13.46 9.80
CA THR A 64 -5.40 13.90 11.10
C THR A 64 -5.89 12.70 11.91
N GLY A 65 -6.34 12.93 13.14
CA GLY A 65 -6.91 11.89 14.01
C GLY A 65 -5.92 11.39 15.06
N THR A 66 -6.07 10.13 15.46
CA THR A 66 -5.41 9.59 16.66
C THR A 66 -3.97 9.14 16.43
N PHE A 67 -3.48 9.12 15.18
CA PHE A 67 -2.13 8.69 14.79
C PHE A 67 -1.72 7.33 15.37
N VAL A 68 -0.55 6.82 14.97
CA VAL A 68 0.01 5.60 15.56
C VAL A 68 0.76 5.96 16.84
N THR A 69 0.50 5.23 17.91
CA THR A 69 1.31 5.21 19.12
C THR A 69 2.20 3.98 19.10
N ALA A 70 3.50 4.15 19.32
CA ALA A 70 4.50 3.09 19.35
C ALA A 70 5.23 3.06 20.70
N THR A 71 5.56 1.87 21.19
CA THR A 71 6.32 1.68 22.44
C THR A 71 7.76 1.24 22.18
N GLN A 72 8.60 1.29 23.21
CA GLN A 72 10.03 0.94 23.15
C GLN A 72 10.79 1.74 22.06
N CYS A 73 10.56 3.05 22.03
CA CYS A 73 11.15 3.99 21.08
C CYS A 73 12.41 4.64 21.64
N THR A 74 13.52 4.51 20.91
CA THR A 74 14.78 5.20 21.18
C THR A 74 15.04 6.28 20.12
N PRO A 75 15.58 7.46 20.48
CA PRO A 75 15.87 8.50 19.51
C PRO A 75 16.99 8.04 18.57
N VAL A 76 16.84 8.27 17.26
CA VAL A 76 17.82 7.82 16.25
C VAL A 76 19.18 8.52 16.40
N ASN A 77 19.20 9.78 16.82
CA ASN A 77 20.41 10.57 17.06
C ASN A 77 20.60 10.93 18.54
N GLY A 78 20.01 10.13 19.45
CA GLY A 78 20.12 10.34 20.89
C GLY A 78 21.40 9.75 21.48
N PRO A 79 21.73 10.08 22.74
CA PRO A 79 22.81 9.43 23.45
C PRO A 79 22.53 7.92 23.59
N GLU A 80 23.59 7.12 23.49
CA GLU A 80 23.51 5.68 23.66
C GLU A 80 22.98 5.33 25.06
N GLY A 81 22.17 4.27 25.17
CA GLY A 81 21.57 3.87 26.44
C GLY A 81 20.39 4.74 26.89
N THR A 82 19.88 5.63 26.03
CA THR A 82 18.62 6.35 26.31
C THR A 82 17.50 5.35 26.60
N THR A 83 16.82 5.53 27.74
CA THR A 83 15.69 4.70 28.14
C THR A 83 14.58 4.75 27.06
N PRO A 84 14.13 3.60 26.56
CA PRO A 84 13.04 3.54 25.59
C PRO A 84 11.76 4.16 26.15
N SER A 85 11.00 4.81 25.28
CA SER A 85 9.78 5.54 25.64
C SER A 85 8.60 5.17 24.74
N THR A 86 7.42 5.69 25.05
CA THR A 86 6.24 5.61 24.20
C THR A 86 6.10 6.90 23.41
N GLN A 87 5.85 6.80 22.11
CA GLN A 87 5.80 7.93 21.19
C GLN A 87 4.51 7.91 20.37
N VAL A 88 3.88 9.07 20.22
CA VAL A 88 2.82 9.29 19.22
C VAL A 88 3.49 9.81 17.97
N CYS A 89 3.31 9.11 16.85
CA CYS A 89 4.00 9.34 15.59
C CYS A 89 3.19 10.31 14.72
N SER A 90 3.07 11.58 15.11
CA SER A 90 2.17 12.56 14.46
C SER A 90 2.59 12.99 13.05
N ILE A 91 3.86 12.80 12.68
CA ILE A 91 4.39 13.26 11.39
C ILE A 91 4.58 12.11 10.40
N GLY A 92 5.05 10.96 10.90
CA GLY A 92 5.31 9.81 10.07
C GLY A 92 5.45 8.53 10.88
N PHE A 93 4.95 7.44 10.33
CA PHE A 93 5.09 6.11 10.90
C PHE A 93 5.28 5.07 9.80
N GLY A 94 6.33 4.27 9.90
CA GLY A 94 6.80 3.41 8.82
C GLY A 94 7.65 2.24 9.28
N ARG A 95 8.10 1.42 8.32
CA ARG A 95 9.17 0.44 8.57
C ARG A 95 10.51 1.17 8.63
N ASP A 96 11.31 0.86 9.65
CA ASP A 96 12.71 1.29 9.76
C ASP A 96 13.64 0.12 9.40
N THR A 97 13.46 -1.01 10.10
CA THR A 97 14.14 -2.28 9.80
C THR A 97 13.14 -3.44 9.78
N ALA A 98 13.63 -4.68 9.66
CA ALA A 98 12.79 -5.86 9.80
C ALA A 98 12.16 -5.99 11.20
N ARG A 99 12.79 -5.42 12.24
CA ARG A 99 12.37 -5.53 13.64
C ARG A 99 11.93 -4.20 14.26
N ALA A 100 12.23 -3.07 13.62
CA ALA A 100 11.93 -1.74 14.14
C ALA A 100 11.02 -0.94 13.20
N LYS A 101 10.26 -0.03 13.82
CA LYS A 101 9.40 0.96 13.15
C LYS A 101 10.00 2.34 13.30
N ALA A 102 9.93 3.13 12.24
CA ALA A 102 10.26 4.54 12.28
C ALA A 102 9.05 5.28 12.83
N CYS A 103 9.25 6.12 13.84
CA CYS A 103 8.25 7.01 14.39
C CYS A 103 8.80 8.43 14.35
N ILE A 104 8.06 9.35 13.73
CA ILE A 104 8.45 10.75 13.61
C ILE A 104 7.35 11.61 14.22
N ASN A 105 7.76 12.52 15.09
CA ASN A 105 6.90 13.54 15.70
C ASN A 105 7.68 14.84 15.90
N GLU A 106 7.07 15.80 16.59
CA GLU A 106 7.65 17.13 16.85
C GLU A 106 8.97 17.08 17.64
N MET A 107 9.20 16.01 18.43
CA MET A 107 10.45 15.84 19.19
C MET A 107 11.57 15.24 18.33
N GLY A 108 11.25 14.68 17.17
CA GLY A 108 12.23 14.14 16.22
C GLY A 108 11.89 12.73 15.73
N ALA A 109 12.93 11.99 15.35
CA ALA A 109 12.83 10.65 14.81
C ALA A 109 13.28 9.59 15.82
N PHE A 110 12.49 8.52 15.92
CA PHE A 110 12.69 7.42 16.84
C PHE A 110 12.63 6.07 16.10
N SER A 111 13.44 5.12 16.57
CA SER A 111 13.36 3.72 16.19
C SER A 111 12.65 2.96 17.31
N CYS A 112 11.51 2.33 16.98
CA CYS A 112 10.63 1.68 17.96
C CYS A 112 10.57 0.17 17.71
N THR A 113 10.75 -0.62 18.78
CA THR A 113 10.75 -2.10 18.69
C THR A 113 9.57 -2.75 19.41
N GLY A 114 8.71 -1.94 20.03
CA GLY A 114 7.57 -2.40 20.82
C GLY A 114 6.29 -2.55 20.02
N GLN A 115 5.18 -2.60 20.76
CA GLN A 115 3.83 -2.69 20.19
C GLN A 115 3.39 -1.34 19.61
N THR A 116 2.48 -1.41 18.65
CA THR A 116 1.93 -0.24 17.95
C THR A 116 0.41 -0.30 17.95
N SER A 117 -0.24 0.83 18.15
CA SER A 117 -1.71 0.95 18.12
C SER A 117 -2.15 2.25 17.46
N GLY A 118 -3.39 2.29 16.98
CA GLY A 118 -3.95 3.46 16.30
C GLY A 118 -3.68 3.49 14.79
N SER A 119 -4.05 4.62 14.18
CA SER A 119 -3.96 4.88 12.74
C SER A 119 -4.19 6.36 12.48
N ALA A 120 -3.67 6.88 11.37
CA ALA A 120 -3.99 8.22 10.90
C ALA A 120 -5.14 8.19 9.89
N THR A 121 -5.89 9.27 9.78
CA THR A 121 -6.89 9.49 8.74
C THR A 121 -6.35 10.53 7.77
N CYS A 122 -5.90 10.10 6.59
CA CYS A 122 -5.40 10.98 5.55
C CYS A 122 -6.52 11.43 4.61
N ASN A 123 -6.47 12.69 4.17
CA ASN A 123 -7.52 13.36 3.41
C ASN A 123 -6.99 13.93 2.09
N GLY A 124 -7.86 14.12 1.11
CA GLY A 124 -7.48 14.50 -0.25
C GLY A 124 -6.59 13.46 -0.93
N CYS A 125 -6.79 12.18 -0.63
CA CYS A 125 -5.96 11.10 -1.17
C CYS A 125 -6.39 10.77 -2.61
N GLN A 126 -5.45 10.97 -3.53
CA GLN A 126 -5.68 10.73 -4.95
C GLN A 126 -4.56 9.86 -5.51
N THR A 127 -4.91 9.04 -6.50
CA THR A 127 -3.90 8.28 -7.22
C THR A 127 -3.18 9.26 -8.15
N SER A 128 -1.90 9.55 -7.89
CA SER A 128 -1.04 10.25 -8.83
C SER A 128 -0.75 9.29 -9.99
N ILE A 129 -1.42 9.55 -11.12
CA ILE A 129 -1.12 8.91 -12.39
C ILE A 129 -0.03 9.77 -13.01
N ASN A 130 1.23 9.36 -12.87
CA ASN A 130 2.30 9.91 -13.70
C ASN A 130 2.21 9.32 -15.10
#